data_AF-A0A5C5UWQ2-F1
#
_entry.id   AF-A0A5C5UWQ2-F1
#
_cell.length_a   1.000
_cell.length_b   1.000
_cell.length_c   1.000
_cell.angle_alpha   90.00
_cell.angle_beta   90.00
_cell.angle_gamma   90.00
#
_symmetry.space_group_name_H-M   'P 1'
#
loop_
_entity.id
_entity.type
_entity.pdbx_description
1 polymer ?
#
loop_
_entity_poly.entity_id
_entity_poly.type
_entity_poly.pdbx_seq_one_letter_code
_entity_poly.pdbx_strand_id
1 'polypeptide(L)'
;MAIYSTYFLCKPNELPAAFPGWKPPLPDPVVRTQINPYTREAHTVTSQEPDWDDFDPDLVDQQSPQVVAIEGDFQSYLESRLPSVVRALPHRCSKGLTNCELEPLVAADLGELEVELEIPLYAHPLFSACLNQFPARFVDHLRTADEPELGDLAQAWAARMSTPDYTHNVDGERLYDDWDPADARRLMTPIVELAVECAAGQSLYLMNEW
;
A
#
# COMPACT_ATOMS: atom_id res chain seq x y z
N MET A 1 6.84 -14.46 6.07
CA MET A 1 6.66 -14.00 4.67
C MET A 1 7.01 -12.52 4.66
N ALA A 2 7.88 -12.08 3.76
CA ALA A 2 8.33 -10.69 3.74
C ALA A 2 7.35 -9.88 2.88
N ILE A 3 6.93 -8.72 3.37
CA ILE A 3 6.07 -7.80 2.61
C ILE A 3 6.98 -6.88 1.80
N TYR A 4 6.67 -6.72 0.52
CA TYR A 4 7.35 -5.79 -0.38
C TYR A 4 6.38 -4.68 -0.78
N SER A 5 6.88 -3.45 -0.85
CA SER A 5 6.05 -2.28 -1.14
C SER A 5 6.62 -1.57 -2.35
N THR A 6 5.78 -1.34 -3.34
CA THR A 6 6.17 -0.62 -4.55
C THR A 6 5.23 0.54 -4.77
N TYR A 7 5.79 1.74 -4.77
CA TYR A 7 5.09 2.95 -5.13
C TYR A 7 5.22 3.17 -6.63
N PHE A 8 4.15 3.54 -7.32
CA PHE A 8 4.22 3.83 -8.75
C PHE A 8 3.17 4.84 -9.21
N LEU A 9 3.45 5.50 -10.34
CA LEU A 9 2.56 6.45 -10.98
C LEU A 9 1.87 5.82 -12.19
N CYS A 10 0.55 5.90 -12.24
CA CYS A 10 -0.25 5.41 -13.37
C CYS A 10 -1.46 6.32 -13.57
N LYS A 11 -2.04 6.34 -14.77
CA LYS A 11 -3.38 6.92 -14.94
C LYS A 11 -4.44 5.91 -14.49
N PRO A 12 -5.51 6.33 -13.80
CA PRO A 12 -6.54 5.40 -13.33
C PRO A 12 -7.16 4.53 -14.45
N ASN A 13 -7.28 5.07 -15.66
CA ASN A 13 -7.84 4.33 -16.80
C ASN A 13 -6.88 3.31 -17.43
N GLU A 14 -5.58 3.37 -17.13
CA GLU A 14 -4.55 2.43 -17.59
C GLU A 14 -4.39 1.26 -16.59
N LEU A 15 -4.90 1.42 -15.36
CA LEU A 15 -4.73 0.47 -14.27
C LEU A 15 -5.32 -0.94 -14.55
N PRO A 16 -6.55 -1.11 -15.08
CA PRO A 16 -7.09 -2.44 -15.35
C PRO A 16 -6.29 -3.21 -16.40
N ALA A 17 -5.65 -2.51 -17.35
CA ALA A 17 -4.79 -3.14 -18.35
C ALA A 17 -3.44 -3.58 -17.75
N ALA A 18 -2.97 -2.89 -16.71
CA ALA A 18 -1.75 -3.23 -15.99
C ALA A 18 -1.93 -4.44 -15.06
N PHE A 19 -3.16 -4.70 -14.58
CA PHE A 19 -3.45 -5.78 -13.65
C PHE A 19 -4.55 -6.72 -14.19
N PRO A 20 -4.24 -7.56 -15.20
CA PRO A 20 -5.20 -8.51 -15.75
C PRO A 20 -5.78 -9.44 -14.67
N GLY A 21 -7.09 -9.64 -14.67
CA GLY A 21 -7.80 -10.48 -13.70
C GLY A 21 -8.14 -9.78 -12.38
N TRP A 22 -7.62 -8.58 -12.13
CA TRP A 22 -8.03 -7.75 -10.99
C TRP A 22 -9.34 -7.03 -11.32
N LYS A 23 -10.13 -6.71 -10.29
CA LYS A 23 -11.48 -6.17 -10.44
C LYS A 23 -11.68 -4.88 -9.66
N PRO A 24 -12.47 -3.91 -10.17
CA PRO A 24 -12.79 -2.71 -9.42
C PRO A 24 -13.64 -3.02 -8.17
N PRO A 25 -13.68 -2.09 -7.19
CA PRO A 25 -14.65 -2.14 -6.10
C PRO A 25 -16.08 -2.25 -6.62
N LEU A 26 -16.95 -2.89 -5.82
CA LEU A 26 -18.39 -2.83 -6.00
C LEU A 26 -18.88 -1.38 -5.86
N PRO A 27 -19.86 -0.95 -6.68
CA PRO A 27 -20.38 0.42 -6.63
C PRO A 27 -20.94 0.80 -5.25
N ASP A 28 -21.56 -0.16 -4.57
CA ASP A 28 -22.13 -0.01 -3.24
C ASP A 28 -21.47 -1.01 -2.27
N PRO A 29 -21.18 -0.61 -1.03
CA PRO A 29 -20.67 -1.53 -0.02
C PRO A 29 -21.71 -2.59 0.35
N VAL A 30 -21.24 -3.83 0.50
CA VAL A 30 -22.05 -4.99 0.89
C VAL A 30 -21.64 -5.50 2.27
N VAL A 31 -22.62 -5.95 3.04
CA VAL A 31 -22.37 -6.60 4.33
C VAL A 31 -22.11 -8.09 4.11
N ARG A 32 -20.94 -8.57 4.50
CA ARG A 32 -20.53 -9.97 4.42
C ARG A 32 -20.35 -10.55 5.81
N THR A 33 -20.72 -11.81 5.99
CA THR A 33 -20.39 -12.56 7.21
C THR A 33 -19.06 -13.27 7.00
N GLN A 34 -18.10 -12.99 7.88
CA GLN A 34 -16.83 -13.69 7.94
C GLN A 34 -16.76 -14.50 9.24
N ILE A 35 -16.11 -15.65 9.18
CA ILE A 35 -15.86 -16.49 10.36
C ILE A 35 -14.40 -16.33 10.73
N ASN A 36 -14.13 -15.86 11.94
CA ASN A 36 -12.77 -15.82 12.45
C ASN A 36 -12.23 -17.27 12.50
N PRO A 37 -11.12 -17.60 11.81
CA PRO A 37 -10.64 -18.97 11.72
C PRO A 37 -10.17 -19.55 13.06
N TYR A 38 -9.80 -18.68 14.02
CA TYR A 38 -9.31 -19.06 15.34
C TYR A 38 -10.44 -19.18 16.36
N THR A 39 -11.28 -18.14 16.50
CA THR A 39 -12.36 -18.13 17.51
C THR A 39 -13.62 -18.85 17.03
N ARG A 40 -13.76 -19.06 15.70
CA ARG A 40 -14.98 -19.57 15.03
C ARG A 40 -16.21 -18.67 15.16
N GLU A 41 -16.04 -17.46 15.68
CA GLU A 41 -17.12 -16.49 15.80
C GLU A 41 -17.40 -15.84 14.45
N ALA A 42 -18.69 -15.74 14.12
CA ALA A 42 -19.15 -15.00 12.97
C ALA A 42 -19.16 -13.51 13.30
N HIS A 43 -18.59 -12.70 12.43
CA HIS A 43 -18.66 -11.25 12.47
C HIS A 43 -19.08 -10.73 11.10
N THR A 44 -19.70 -9.56 11.09
CA THR A 44 -20.12 -8.90 9.86
C THR A 44 -19.11 -7.81 9.51
N VAL A 45 -18.69 -7.79 8.26
CA VAL A 45 -17.84 -6.73 7.70
C VAL A 45 -18.56 -6.06 6.56
N THR A 46 -18.41 -4.74 6.45
CA THR A 46 -18.85 -3.98 5.29
C THR A 46 -17.68 -3.90 4.32
N SER A 47 -17.86 -4.34 3.07
CA SER A 47 -16.78 -4.41 2.08
C SER A 47 -17.28 -4.04 0.68
N GLN A 48 -16.38 -3.52 -0.16
CA GLN A 48 -16.60 -3.31 -1.58
C GLN A 48 -15.80 -4.30 -2.45
N GLU A 49 -15.20 -5.32 -1.85
CA GLU A 49 -14.50 -6.36 -2.60
C GLU A 49 -15.48 -7.09 -3.55
N PRO A 50 -15.13 -7.33 -4.82
CA PRO A 50 -16.01 -8.00 -5.77
C PRO A 50 -16.12 -9.50 -5.51
N ASP A 51 -17.13 -10.14 -6.12
CA ASP A 51 -17.22 -11.61 -6.14
C ASP A 51 -16.30 -12.20 -7.22
N TRP A 52 -15.89 -13.46 -7.04
CA TRP A 52 -14.84 -14.11 -7.84
C TRP A 52 -15.32 -15.37 -8.58
N ASP A 53 -16.63 -15.53 -8.77
CA ASP A 53 -17.25 -16.75 -9.33
C ASP A 53 -16.80 -17.08 -10.78
N ASP A 54 -16.29 -16.10 -11.51
CA ASP A 54 -15.79 -16.17 -12.88
C ASP A 54 -14.25 -16.14 -12.97
N PHE A 55 -13.53 -16.27 -11.84
CA PHE A 55 -12.08 -16.22 -11.83
C PHE A 55 -11.47 -17.41 -12.59
N ASP A 56 -10.60 -17.09 -13.56
CA ASP A 56 -9.81 -18.08 -14.28
C ASP A 56 -8.52 -18.41 -13.50
N PRO A 57 -8.38 -19.61 -12.92
CA PRO A 57 -7.20 -19.98 -12.15
C PRO A 57 -5.90 -19.99 -12.97
N ASP A 58 -5.98 -20.13 -14.30
CA ASP A 58 -4.79 -20.14 -15.17
C ASP A 58 -4.07 -18.77 -15.19
N LEU A 59 -4.73 -17.70 -14.73
CA LEU A 59 -4.11 -16.39 -14.56
C LEU A 59 -3.10 -16.34 -13.40
N VAL A 60 -3.22 -17.24 -12.41
CA VAL A 60 -2.30 -17.30 -11.26
C VAL A 60 -0.96 -17.94 -11.64
N ASP A 61 -0.99 -18.96 -12.51
CA ASP A 61 0.20 -19.69 -12.95
C ASP A 61 1.19 -18.82 -13.76
N GLN A 62 0.73 -17.66 -14.24
CA GLN A 62 1.59 -16.66 -14.89
C GLN A 62 2.40 -15.81 -13.89
N GLN A 63 2.07 -15.87 -12.59
CA GLN A 63 2.64 -15.02 -11.54
C GLN A 63 3.10 -15.80 -10.30
N SER A 64 3.26 -17.13 -10.39
CA SER A 64 3.62 -17.95 -9.22
C SER A 64 4.90 -17.42 -8.55
N PRO A 65 4.88 -17.10 -7.25
CA PRO A 65 6.05 -16.60 -6.54
C PRO A 65 7.13 -17.70 -6.56
N GLN A 66 8.14 -17.51 -7.41
CA GLN A 66 9.32 -18.35 -7.36
C GLN A 66 10.10 -17.95 -6.11
N VAL A 67 10.37 -18.92 -5.23
CA VAL A 67 11.35 -18.74 -4.16
C VAL A 67 12.71 -18.64 -4.84
N VAL A 68 13.13 -17.41 -5.15
CA VAL A 68 14.43 -17.16 -5.78
C VAL A 68 15.45 -16.95 -4.66
N ALA A 69 16.57 -17.68 -4.73
CA ALA A 69 17.74 -17.31 -3.94
C ALA A 69 18.14 -15.89 -4.36
N ILE A 70 18.32 -14.99 -3.40
CA ILE A 70 18.73 -13.61 -3.70
C ILE A 70 20.19 -13.65 -4.18
N GLU A 71 20.38 -13.51 -5.48
CA GLU A 71 21.67 -13.26 -6.10
C GLU A 71 21.70 -11.77 -6.53
N GLY A 72 22.72 -11.02 -6.09
CA GLY A 72 22.83 -9.58 -6.38
C GLY A 72 22.39 -8.66 -5.24
N ASP A 73 22.13 -7.39 -5.54
CA ASP A 73 21.64 -6.43 -4.56
C ASP A 73 20.12 -6.52 -4.35
N PHE A 74 19.68 -6.08 -3.17
CA PHE A 74 18.28 -6.17 -2.75
C PHE A 74 17.33 -5.38 -3.65
N GLN A 75 17.79 -4.26 -4.20
CA GLN A 75 16.97 -3.43 -5.09
C GLN A 75 16.68 -4.16 -6.40
N SER A 76 17.70 -4.75 -7.02
CA SER A 76 17.56 -5.58 -8.22
C SER A 76 16.61 -6.75 -8.01
N TYR A 77 16.61 -7.34 -6.81
CA TYR A 77 15.65 -8.37 -6.44
C TYR A 77 14.21 -7.82 -6.42
N LEU A 78 13.95 -6.69 -5.75
CA LEU A 78 12.62 -6.09 -5.72
C LEU A 78 12.12 -5.73 -7.12
N GLU A 79 12.98 -5.13 -7.94
CA GLU A 79 12.71 -4.81 -9.33
C GLU A 79 12.30 -6.06 -10.14
N SER A 80 13.02 -7.17 -9.96
CA SER A 80 12.75 -8.40 -10.71
C SER A 80 11.38 -9.02 -10.43
N ARG A 81 10.80 -8.73 -9.26
CA ARG A 81 9.48 -9.25 -8.85
C ARG A 81 8.32 -8.49 -9.49
N LEU A 82 8.53 -7.23 -9.86
CA LEU A 82 7.45 -6.39 -10.32
C LEU A 82 6.87 -6.87 -11.65
N PRO A 83 5.53 -6.80 -11.83
CA PRO A 83 4.89 -6.94 -13.12
C PRO A 83 5.60 -6.05 -14.15
N SER A 84 5.82 -6.56 -15.37
CA SER A 84 6.57 -5.84 -16.41
C SER A 84 6.01 -4.45 -16.71
N VAL A 85 4.69 -4.29 -16.58
CA VAL A 85 4.01 -3.01 -16.74
C VAL A 85 4.36 -2.02 -15.63
N VAL A 86 4.44 -2.45 -14.37
CA VAL A 86 4.83 -1.58 -13.24
C VAL A 86 6.29 -1.14 -13.41
N ARG A 87 7.18 -2.04 -13.85
CA ARG A 87 8.58 -1.69 -14.19
C ARG A 87 8.72 -0.65 -15.29
N ALA A 88 7.75 -0.58 -16.20
CA ALA A 88 7.76 0.39 -17.30
C ALA A 88 7.22 1.78 -16.89
N LEU A 89 6.62 1.89 -15.69
CA LEU A 89 6.11 3.13 -15.13
C LEU A 89 7.13 3.78 -14.19
N PRO A 90 7.02 5.09 -13.86
CA PRO A 90 7.78 5.67 -12.76
C PRO A 90 7.40 4.98 -11.44
N HIS A 91 8.38 4.37 -10.77
CA HIS A 91 8.16 3.63 -9.53
C HIS A 91 9.36 3.73 -8.58
N ARG A 92 9.13 3.32 -7.33
CA ARG A 92 10.12 3.18 -6.26
C ARG A 92 9.78 1.96 -5.42
N CYS A 93 10.70 1.00 -5.38
CA CYS A 93 10.60 -0.11 -4.44
C CYS A 93 11.05 0.32 -3.04
N SER A 94 10.31 -0.11 -2.03
CA SER A 94 10.63 0.10 -0.62
C SER A 94 10.32 -1.15 0.19
N LYS A 95 10.83 -1.18 1.41
CA LYS A 95 10.61 -2.29 2.33
C LYS A 95 9.28 -2.12 3.05
N GLY A 96 8.35 -3.04 2.80
CA GLY A 96 7.34 -3.55 3.73
C GLY A 96 6.36 -2.59 4.40
N LEU A 97 6.27 -1.32 3.99
CA LEU A 97 5.22 -0.42 4.45
C LEU A 97 3.88 -0.83 3.83
N THR A 98 2.92 -1.10 4.69
CA THR A 98 1.53 -1.41 4.35
C THR A 98 0.65 -0.19 4.62
N ASN A 99 -0.65 -0.35 4.42
CA ASN A 99 -1.62 0.66 4.83
C ASN A 99 -1.54 0.93 6.34
N CYS A 100 -1.18 -0.06 7.19
CA CYS A 100 -1.01 0.15 8.64
C CYS A 100 -0.02 1.26 8.98
N GLU A 101 1.07 1.40 8.21
CA GLU A 101 2.05 2.47 8.43
C GLU A 101 1.73 3.74 7.63
N LEU A 102 1.12 3.61 6.45
CA LEU A 102 0.92 4.71 5.51
C LEU A 102 -0.37 5.50 5.74
N GLU A 103 -1.42 4.88 6.27
CA GLU A 103 -2.63 5.60 6.69
C GLU A 103 -2.31 6.63 7.80
N PRO A 104 -1.51 6.32 8.84
CA PRO A 104 -1.01 7.32 9.79
C PRO A 104 -0.24 8.49 9.16
N LEU A 105 0.50 8.26 8.08
CA LEU A 105 1.20 9.32 7.34
C LEU A 105 0.21 10.26 6.65
N VAL A 106 -0.75 9.69 5.92
CA VAL A 106 -1.82 10.46 5.26
C VAL A 106 -2.61 11.26 6.29
N ALA A 107 -2.92 10.64 7.42
CA ALA A 107 -3.66 11.27 8.50
C ALA A 107 -2.84 12.34 9.26
N ALA A 108 -1.51 12.21 9.33
CA ALA A 108 -0.62 13.24 9.86
C ALA A 108 -0.68 14.52 9.02
N ASP A 109 -0.87 14.36 7.71
CA ASP A 109 -0.95 15.45 6.75
C ASP A 109 -2.33 16.09 6.69
N LEU A 110 -3.34 15.24 6.54
CA LEU A 110 -4.69 15.65 6.15
C LEU A 110 -5.70 15.65 7.31
N GLY A 111 -5.29 15.15 8.48
CA GLY A 111 -6.14 14.94 9.64
C GLY A 111 -6.82 13.56 9.69
N GLU A 112 -7.34 13.20 10.87
CA GLU A 112 -7.90 11.87 11.17
C GLU A 112 -9.20 11.51 10.44
N LEU A 113 -9.79 12.42 9.65
CA LEU A 113 -11.03 12.14 8.93
C LEU A 113 -10.80 11.57 7.53
N GLU A 114 -9.57 11.58 7.02
CA GLU A 114 -9.23 11.05 5.69
C GLU A 114 -7.94 10.22 5.77
N VAL A 115 -8.04 9.12 6.50
CA VAL A 115 -6.92 8.25 6.84
C VAL A 115 -6.78 7.12 5.82
N GLU A 116 -7.90 6.68 5.23
CA GLU A 116 -7.97 5.46 4.44
C GLU A 116 -7.38 5.65 3.05
N LEU A 117 -6.49 4.72 2.67
CA LEU A 117 -6.09 4.57 1.27
C LEU A 117 -7.22 3.86 0.52
N GLU A 118 -7.57 4.35 -0.66
CA GLU A 118 -8.62 3.73 -1.47
C GLU A 118 -8.10 2.46 -2.13
N ILE A 119 -8.94 1.44 -2.30
CA ILE A 119 -8.60 0.23 -3.06
C ILE A 119 -9.14 0.38 -4.49
N PRO A 120 -8.32 0.79 -5.48
CA PRO A 120 -8.78 1.03 -6.84
C PRO A 120 -9.09 -0.26 -7.60
N LEU A 121 -8.40 -1.35 -7.25
CA LEU A 121 -8.60 -2.69 -7.78
C LEU A 121 -8.34 -3.72 -6.68
N TYR A 122 -9.20 -4.73 -6.60
CA TYR A 122 -9.01 -5.92 -5.80
C TYR A 122 -8.31 -6.99 -6.62
N ALA A 123 -7.32 -7.64 -6.00
CA ALA A 123 -6.74 -8.86 -6.51
C ALA A 123 -7.57 -10.06 -6.03
N HIS A 124 -7.65 -11.11 -6.84
CA HIS A 124 -8.13 -12.40 -6.36
C HIS A 124 -7.25 -12.88 -5.18
N PRO A 125 -7.80 -13.53 -4.13
CA PRO A 125 -7.02 -13.99 -2.97
C PRO A 125 -5.81 -14.87 -3.29
N LEU A 126 -5.76 -15.48 -4.48
CA LEU A 126 -4.63 -16.29 -4.94
C LEU A 126 -3.42 -15.48 -5.44
N PHE A 127 -3.58 -14.19 -5.75
CA PHE A 127 -2.46 -13.35 -6.22
C PHE A 127 -1.54 -12.88 -5.10
N SER A 128 -1.96 -12.97 -3.82
CA SER A 128 -1.16 -12.51 -2.68
C SER A 128 -0.57 -11.10 -2.89
N ALA A 129 -1.42 -10.17 -3.36
CA ALA A 129 -1.07 -8.77 -3.52
C ALA A 129 -2.28 -7.86 -3.22
N CYS A 130 -2.01 -6.62 -2.83
CA CYS A 130 -3.03 -5.58 -2.76
C CYS A 130 -2.54 -4.29 -3.44
N LEU A 131 -3.51 -3.47 -3.83
CA LEU A 131 -3.27 -2.19 -4.47
C LEU A 131 -4.08 -1.13 -3.74
N ASN A 132 -3.39 -0.06 -3.37
CA ASN A 132 -3.97 1.08 -2.67
C ASN A 132 -3.63 2.35 -3.43
N GLN A 133 -4.49 3.36 -3.35
CA GLN A 133 -4.32 4.66 -3.96
C GLN A 133 -4.21 5.73 -2.87
N PHE A 134 -3.21 6.60 -3.00
CA PHE A 134 -3.09 7.76 -2.11
C PHE A 134 -4.12 8.84 -2.47
N PRO A 135 -4.68 9.56 -1.48
CA PRO A 135 -5.58 10.67 -1.74
C PRO A 135 -4.92 11.74 -2.60
N ALA A 136 -5.61 12.24 -3.63
CA ALA A 136 -5.05 13.21 -4.56
C ALA A 136 -4.52 14.47 -3.84
N ARG A 137 -5.23 14.93 -2.81
CA ARG A 137 -4.84 16.10 -2.02
C ARG A 137 -3.54 15.90 -1.21
N PHE A 138 -3.30 14.67 -0.73
CA PHE A 138 -2.04 14.31 -0.06
C PHE A 138 -0.88 14.38 -1.06
N VAL A 139 -1.07 13.78 -2.23
CA VAL A 139 -0.06 13.81 -3.32
C VAL A 139 0.20 15.24 -3.79
N ASP A 140 -0.85 16.05 -3.93
CA ASP A 140 -0.74 17.47 -4.30
C ASP A 140 0.06 18.27 -3.28
N HIS A 141 -0.15 18.04 -1.99
CA HIS A 141 0.63 18.69 -0.93
C HIS A 141 2.10 18.25 -0.98
N LEU A 142 2.39 16.94 -1.02
CA LEU A 142 3.76 16.43 -1.10
C LEU A 142 4.53 16.98 -2.31
N ARG A 143 3.86 17.20 -3.43
CA ARG A 143 4.46 17.76 -4.64
C ARG A 143 4.96 19.20 -4.46
N THR A 144 4.31 19.99 -3.60
CA THR A 144 4.60 21.41 -3.41
C THR A 144 5.26 21.75 -2.08
N ALA A 145 5.26 20.81 -1.13
CA ALA A 145 5.80 20.99 0.20
C ALA A 145 7.30 21.30 0.16
N ASP A 146 7.75 22.25 0.96
CA ASP A 146 9.17 22.54 1.13
C ASP A 146 9.84 21.64 2.17
N GLU A 147 11.17 21.72 2.31
CA GLU A 147 11.92 20.87 3.25
C GLU A 147 11.48 21.03 4.72
N PRO A 148 11.22 22.26 5.23
CA PRO A 148 10.59 22.44 6.53
C PRO A 148 9.24 21.71 6.68
N GLU A 149 8.32 21.89 5.73
CA GLU A 149 7.00 21.24 5.77
C GLU A 149 7.12 19.70 5.75
N LEU A 150 8.00 19.17 4.91
CA LEU A 150 8.29 17.74 4.85
C LEU A 150 8.94 17.21 6.15
N GLY A 151 9.73 18.04 6.84
CA GLY A 151 10.30 17.74 8.15
C GLY A 151 9.23 17.67 9.24
N ASP A 152 8.31 18.63 9.25
CA ASP A 152 7.18 18.67 10.19
C ASP A 152 6.25 17.47 9.98
N LEU A 153 5.97 17.10 8.72
CA LEU A 153 5.18 15.91 8.40
C LEU A 153 5.86 14.63 8.84
N ALA A 154 7.17 14.48 8.62
CA ALA A 154 7.93 13.32 9.08
C ALA A 154 7.92 13.21 10.61
N GLN A 155 8.05 14.33 11.33
CA GLN A 155 7.95 14.36 12.78
C GLN A 155 6.54 13.96 13.25
N ALA A 156 5.49 14.47 12.62
CA ALA A 156 4.12 14.13 12.96
C ALA A 156 3.81 12.64 12.70
N TRP A 157 4.31 12.08 11.60
CA TRP A 157 4.17 10.65 11.30
C TRP A 157 4.92 9.79 12.32
N ALA A 158 6.18 10.11 12.63
CA ALA A 158 6.97 9.41 13.64
C ALA A 158 6.28 9.40 15.01
N ALA A 159 5.72 10.55 15.43
CA ALA A 159 4.98 10.66 16.69
C ALA A 159 3.74 9.75 16.72
N ARG A 160 3.01 9.62 15.61
CA ARG A 160 1.86 8.72 15.49
C ARG A 160 2.29 7.26 15.51
N MET A 161 3.34 6.89 14.78
CA MET A 161 3.87 5.52 14.77
C MET A 161 4.48 5.09 16.11
N SER A 162 4.70 6.03 17.03
CA SER A 162 5.22 5.78 18.37
C SER A 162 4.12 5.71 19.45
N THR A 163 2.84 5.68 19.06
CA THR A 163 1.74 5.45 20.01
C THR A 163 1.60 3.97 20.34
N PRO A 164 0.91 3.61 21.45
CA PRO A 164 0.69 2.21 21.80
C PRO A 164 0.01 1.37 20.72
N ASP A 165 -0.85 2.00 19.90
CA ASP A 165 -1.57 1.32 18.81
C ASP A 165 -0.63 0.67 17.77
N TYR A 166 0.59 1.20 17.62
CA TYR A 166 1.58 0.73 16.64
C TYR A 166 2.82 0.07 17.28
N THR A 167 3.05 0.33 18.57
CA THR A 167 4.26 -0.15 19.28
C THR A 167 3.98 -1.27 20.27
N HIS A 168 2.71 -1.55 20.62
CA HIS A 168 2.34 -2.56 21.61
C HIS A 168 1.48 -3.67 20.99
N ASN A 169 1.52 -4.85 21.60
CA ASN A 169 0.63 -5.96 21.25
C ASN A 169 -0.78 -5.76 21.86
N VAL A 170 -1.68 -6.70 21.57
CA VAL A 170 -3.06 -6.70 22.09
C VAL A 170 -3.16 -6.77 23.61
N ASP A 171 -2.12 -7.28 24.29
CA ASP A 171 -2.04 -7.36 25.75
C ASP A 171 -1.41 -6.10 26.36
N GLY A 172 -1.02 -5.13 25.54
CA GLY A 172 -0.37 -3.88 25.95
C GLY A 172 1.11 -4.03 26.29
N GLU A 173 1.78 -5.09 25.83
CA GLU A 173 3.24 -5.24 25.92
C GLU A 173 3.93 -4.58 24.73
N ARG A 174 4.99 -3.81 24.99
CA ARG A 174 5.75 -3.13 23.96
C ARG A 174 6.52 -4.13 23.08
N LEU A 175 6.30 -4.06 21.77
CA LEU A 175 6.93 -4.92 20.76
C LEU A 175 8.06 -4.24 19.99
N TYR A 176 7.95 -2.93 19.75
CA TYR A 176 8.85 -2.18 18.88
C TYR A 176 9.36 -0.90 19.54
N ASP A 177 10.51 -0.43 19.05
CA ASP A 177 11.06 0.87 19.40
C ASP A 177 10.24 1.99 18.73
N ASP A 178 10.34 3.20 19.31
CA ASP A 178 9.69 4.38 18.76
C ASP A 178 10.32 4.77 17.42
N TRP A 179 9.51 5.32 16.53
CA TRP A 179 10.01 5.87 15.27
C TRP A 179 10.64 7.23 15.54
N ASP A 180 11.82 7.46 14.99
CA ASP A 180 12.41 8.80 14.97
C ASP A 180 12.04 9.55 13.67
N PRO A 181 12.05 10.91 13.69
CA PRO A 181 11.71 11.70 12.52
C PRO A 181 12.66 11.48 11.32
N ALA A 182 13.91 11.09 11.55
CA ALA A 182 14.88 10.87 10.47
C ALA A 182 14.56 9.56 9.70
N ASP A 183 14.16 8.52 10.42
CA ASP A 183 13.67 7.27 9.82
C ASP A 183 12.37 7.50 9.06
N ALA A 184 11.41 8.22 9.65
CA ALA A 184 10.17 8.60 8.96
C ALA A 184 10.48 9.39 7.67
N ARG A 185 11.39 10.37 7.72
CA ARG A 185 11.80 11.15 6.54
C ARG A 185 12.41 10.27 5.45
N ARG A 186 13.29 9.35 5.84
CA ARG A 186 13.91 8.38 4.92
C ARG A 186 12.87 7.48 4.26
N LEU A 187 11.88 7.01 5.01
CA LEU A 187 10.80 6.17 4.51
C LEU A 187 9.82 6.93 3.60
N MET A 188 9.57 8.22 3.85
CA MET A 188 8.74 9.09 2.99
C MET A 188 9.41 9.44 1.67
N THR A 189 10.74 9.49 1.62
CA THR A 189 11.52 9.95 0.45
C THR A 189 11.03 9.37 -0.89
N PRO A 190 10.88 8.05 -1.08
CA PRO A 190 10.39 7.51 -2.36
C PRO A 190 8.97 7.96 -2.74
N ILE A 191 8.11 8.23 -1.76
CA ILE A 191 6.74 8.73 -1.97
C ILE A 191 6.78 10.18 -2.44
N VAL A 192 7.59 11.01 -1.77
CA VAL A 192 7.78 12.43 -2.11
C VAL A 192 8.39 12.57 -3.50
N GLU A 193 9.42 11.80 -3.82
CA GLU A 193 10.04 11.81 -5.15
C GLU A 193 9.02 11.51 -6.26
N LEU A 194 8.18 10.50 -6.08
CA LEU A 194 7.12 10.18 -7.05
C LEU A 194 6.01 11.23 -7.06
N ALA A 195 5.65 11.82 -5.92
CA ALA A 195 4.67 12.90 -5.89
C ALA A 195 5.13 14.12 -6.72
N VAL A 196 6.43 14.42 -6.70
CA VAL A 196 7.05 15.47 -7.53
C VAL A 196 7.03 15.11 -9.03
N GLU A 197 7.22 13.83 -9.36
CA GLU A 197 7.16 13.32 -10.75
C GLU A 197 5.73 13.18 -11.29
N CYS A 198 4.70 13.27 -10.43
CA CYS A 198 3.31 13.01 -10.78
C CYS A 198 2.76 14.01 -11.81
N ALA A 199 2.53 13.53 -13.04
CA ALA A 199 1.97 14.33 -14.11
C ALA A 199 0.44 14.45 -14.03
N ALA A 200 -0.12 15.42 -14.76
CA ALA A 200 -1.57 15.65 -14.79
C ALA A 200 -2.34 14.38 -15.20
N GLY A 201 -3.32 13.99 -14.38
CA GLY A 201 -4.16 12.81 -14.58
C GLY A 201 -3.55 11.48 -14.12
N GLN A 202 -2.33 11.49 -13.59
CA GLN A 202 -1.78 10.34 -12.88
C GLN A 202 -2.21 10.33 -11.41
N SER A 203 -2.09 9.17 -10.78
CA SER A 203 -2.27 8.97 -9.35
C SER A 203 -1.12 8.15 -8.79
N LEU A 204 -0.84 8.33 -7.51
CA LEU A 204 0.18 7.56 -6.78
C LEU A 204 -0.47 6.34 -6.17
N TYR A 205 0.11 5.17 -6.47
CA TYR A 205 -0.37 3.88 -6.00
C TYR A 205 0.69 3.20 -5.15
N LEU A 206 0.23 2.39 -4.20
CA LEU A 206 1.01 1.43 -3.43
C LEU A 206 0.57 0.02 -3.82
N MET A 207 1.50 -0.76 -4.36
CA MET A 207 1.34 -2.21 -4.50
C MET A 207 2.08 -2.91 -3.36
N ASN A 208 1.39 -3.73 -2.58
CA ASN A 208 2.01 -4.65 -1.63
C ASN A 208 1.94 -6.07 -2.17
N GLU A 209 3.06 -6.79 -2.07
CA GLU A 209 3.17 -8.21 -2.43
C GLU A 209 3.63 -9.02 -1.21
N TRP A 210 3.08 -10.22 -1.07
CA TRP A 210 3.38 -11.17 0.01
C TRP A 210 4.15 -12.39 -0.51
#